data_AF-A0A6S7J4P1-F1
#
_entry.id   AF-A0A6S7J4P1-F1
#
_cell.length_a   1.000
_cell.length_b   1.000
_cell.length_c   1.000
_cell.angle_alpha   90.00
_cell.angle_beta   90.00
_cell.angle_gamma   90.00
#
_symmetry.space_group_name_H-M   'P 1'
#
loop_
_entity.id
_entity.type
_entity.pdbx_description
1 polymer ?
#
loop_
_entity_poly.entity_id
_entity_poly.type
_entity_poly.pdbx_seq_one_letter_code
_entity_poly.pdbx_strand_id
1 'polypeptide(L)'
;MALSQLVAQGTADEEDDELTLPVYHQQDDLLSLAHVALMIRSDVRETPGYNGLDIGMHDVGDCVPESLQMFLNLLFGGERLLDEETIERKENEVRSKALAVAQDIVYGVSNGKKWTPKHIGLGSTLHQVTRSKDLVKLFYKAGHILSYDQILQLDTGLAESVLNTLDEKTGTVIAPNLVQGNFVHFSADNIDILNETLDGKNTFHATQIAAWQRGAEISSLLDGVNPSKKRSLNISESMDKIETIVAR
;
A
#
# COMPACT_ATOMS: atom_id res chain seq x y z
N MET A 1 67.92 31.41 -2.46
CA MET A 1 67.46 31.12 -1.08
C MET A 1 66.52 32.25 -0.70
N ALA A 2 65.35 31.91 -0.18
CA ALA A 2 64.16 32.77 -0.03
C ALA A 2 64.42 34.16 0.56
N LEU A 3 63.63 35.17 0.16
CA LEU A 3 62.60 35.78 1.03
C LEU A 3 61.95 37.01 0.40
N SER A 4 60.62 37.05 0.60
CA SER A 4 59.77 38.23 0.83
C SER A 4 59.69 39.32 -0.25
N GLN A 5 58.58 39.31 -0.99
CA GLN A 5 57.55 40.38 -0.97
C GLN A 5 56.56 40.13 -2.10
N LEU A 6 55.35 39.70 -1.76
CA LEU A 6 54.17 40.12 -2.51
C LEU A 6 53.03 40.31 -1.51
N VAL A 7 52.86 41.57 -1.13
CA VAL A 7 51.64 42.09 -0.52
C VAL A 7 50.60 42.07 -1.63
N ALA A 8 49.60 41.21 -1.49
CA ALA A 8 48.34 41.34 -2.21
C ALA A 8 47.24 41.44 -1.16
N GLN A 9 46.85 42.69 -0.90
CA GLN A 9 45.54 43.00 -0.33
C GLN A 9 44.47 42.53 -1.30
N GLY A 10 43.44 41.90 -0.75
CA GLY A 10 42.26 41.43 -1.45
C GLY A 10 41.32 40.77 -0.46
N THR A 11 40.91 41.52 0.55
CA THR A 11 39.73 41.21 1.37
C THR A 11 38.50 41.47 0.52
N ALA A 12 37.69 40.45 0.29
CA ALA A 12 36.27 40.57 -0.02
C ALA A 12 35.64 39.20 0.24
N ASP A 13 34.99 39.12 1.41
CA ASP A 13 33.70 38.49 1.64
C ASP A 13 33.53 37.04 1.17
N GLU A 14 33.67 36.14 2.14
CA GLU A 14 32.89 34.89 2.21
C GLU A 14 31.41 35.27 2.19
N GLU A 15 30.82 35.41 1.00
CA GLU A 15 29.38 35.33 0.86
C GLU A 15 28.99 33.86 1.00
N ASP A 16 28.12 33.60 1.97
CA ASP A 16 27.28 32.41 2.03
C ASP A 16 26.73 32.15 0.61
N ASP A 17 27.30 31.16 -0.09
CA ASP A 17 26.67 30.52 -1.24
C ASP A 17 25.43 29.80 -0.69
N GLU A 18 24.38 30.59 -0.51
CA GLU A 18 23.01 30.16 -0.31
C GLU A 18 22.76 29.01 -1.27
N LEU A 19 22.31 27.86 -0.73
CA LEU A 19 22.00 26.59 -1.40
C LEU A 19 20.89 26.76 -2.47
N THR A 20 21.11 27.66 -3.40
CA THR A 20 20.24 27.98 -4.51
C THR A 20 20.56 26.97 -5.61
N LEU A 21 19.55 26.19 -5.97
CA LEU A 21 19.72 25.20 -7.01
C LEU A 21 20.09 25.89 -8.33
N PRO A 22 21.12 25.41 -9.03
CA PRO A 22 21.59 26.05 -10.24
C PRO A 22 20.54 25.97 -11.34
N VAL A 23 20.34 27.09 -12.06
CA VAL A 23 19.45 27.16 -13.22
C VAL A 23 19.90 26.16 -14.28
N TYR A 24 18.96 25.34 -14.77
CA TYR A 24 19.25 24.31 -15.77
C TYR A 24 19.78 24.91 -17.09
N HIS A 25 20.97 24.47 -17.52
CA HIS A 25 21.61 24.82 -18.78
C HIS A 25 21.88 23.56 -19.62
N GLN A 26 21.51 23.60 -20.92
CA GLN A 26 21.30 22.44 -21.81
C GLN A 26 22.57 21.70 -22.31
N GLN A 27 23.72 21.80 -21.63
CA GLN A 27 25.00 21.28 -22.15
C GLN A 27 25.52 20.08 -21.35
N ASP A 28 25.49 18.91 -22.02
CA ASP A 28 25.86 17.54 -21.55
C ASP A 28 24.90 16.85 -20.57
N ASP A 29 23.60 16.92 -20.87
CA ASP A 29 22.51 16.49 -19.99
C ASP A 29 22.26 14.98 -19.89
N LEU A 30 22.61 14.20 -20.92
CA LEU A 30 22.26 12.77 -20.97
C LEU A 30 23.06 11.93 -19.97
N LEU A 31 24.31 12.29 -19.70
CA LEU A 31 25.14 11.60 -18.71
C LEU A 31 24.65 11.90 -17.29
N SER A 32 24.30 13.15 -17.01
CA SER A 32 23.68 13.56 -15.75
C SER A 32 22.35 12.84 -15.52
N LEU A 33 21.51 12.73 -16.53
CA LEU A 33 20.26 11.96 -16.46
C LEU A 33 20.51 10.47 -16.20
N ALA A 34 21.52 9.88 -16.84
CA ALA A 34 21.89 8.48 -16.62
C ALA A 34 22.36 8.25 -15.17
N HIS A 35 23.16 9.16 -14.60
CA HIS A 35 23.59 9.10 -13.20
C HIS A 35 22.41 9.21 -12.24
N VAL A 36 21.50 10.17 -12.45
CA VAL A 36 20.29 10.33 -11.62
C VAL A 36 19.42 9.06 -11.69
N ALA A 37 19.21 8.51 -12.89
CA ALA A 37 18.42 7.28 -13.06
C ALA A 37 19.06 6.08 -12.35
N LEU A 38 20.39 5.93 -12.41
CA LEU A 38 21.11 4.84 -11.74
C LEU A 38 21.13 5.01 -10.22
N MET A 39 21.26 6.24 -9.72
CA MET A 39 21.19 6.58 -8.30
C MET A 39 19.80 6.22 -7.76
N ILE A 40 18.73 6.77 -8.34
CA ILE A 40 17.34 6.45 -7.95
C ILE A 40 17.08 4.95 -8.00
N ARG A 41 17.58 4.26 -9.03
CA ARG A 41 17.44 2.80 -9.13
C ARG A 41 18.19 2.05 -8.03
N SER A 42 19.35 2.55 -7.58
CA SER A 42 20.07 1.97 -6.45
C SER A 42 19.26 2.15 -5.17
N ASP A 43 18.77 3.37 -4.92
CA ASP A 43 17.99 3.70 -3.73
C ASP A 43 16.71 2.85 -3.68
N VAL A 44 15.95 2.77 -4.78
CA VAL A 44 14.77 1.90 -4.87
C VAL A 44 15.10 0.44 -4.60
N ARG A 45 16.31 -0.04 -4.88
CA ARG A 45 16.73 -1.41 -4.59
C ARG A 45 17.12 -1.59 -3.12
N GLU A 46 17.70 -0.58 -2.50
CA GLU A 46 18.12 -0.58 -1.09
C GLU A 46 16.97 -0.37 -0.12
N THR A 47 16.01 0.51 -0.44
CA THR A 47 14.80 0.73 0.38
C THR A 47 14.08 -0.59 0.60
N PRO A 48 13.76 -1.00 1.83
CA PRO A 48 13.03 -2.24 2.06
C PRO A 48 11.69 -2.26 1.31
N GLY A 49 11.24 -3.45 0.91
CA GLY A 49 9.90 -3.59 0.35
C GLY A 49 8.83 -3.35 1.42
N TYR A 50 7.67 -2.87 1.00
CA TYR A 50 6.50 -2.80 1.87
C TYR A 50 6.11 -4.22 2.30
N ASN A 51 6.10 -4.48 3.61
CA ASN A 51 5.80 -5.79 4.19
C ASN A 51 4.39 -5.87 4.79
N GLY A 52 3.61 -4.79 4.71
CA GLY A 52 2.23 -4.76 5.20
C GLY A 52 1.20 -5.08 4.11
N LEU A 53 -0.06 -5.15 4.54
CA LEU A 53 -1.23 -5.15 3.67
C LEU A 53 -2.07 -3.87 3.80
N ASP A 54 -1.65 -2.95 4.68
CA ASP A 54 -2.32 -1.67 4.83
C ASP A 54 -2.07 -0.79 3.59
N ILE A 55 -3.01 0.13 3.37
CA ILE A 55 -3.03 1.04 2.23
C ILE A 55 -3.02 2.49 2.69
N GLY A 56 -2.62 2.74 3.94
CA GLY A 56 -2.52 4.04 4.56
C GLY A 56 -1.47 4.95 3.90
N MET A 57 -1.61 6.26 4.10
CA MET A 57 -0.65 7.23 3.55
C MET A 57 0.73 7.14 4.19
N HIS A 58 0.81 6.67 5.44
CA HIS A 58 2.09 6.41 6.12
C HIS A 58 2.88 5.32 5.40
N ASP A 59 2.22 4.21 5.04
CA ASP A 59 2.81 3.06 4.34
C ASP A 59 3.40 3.42 2.97
N VAL A 60 2.85 4.45 2.32
CA VAL A 60 3.33 4.96 1.04
C VAL A 60 4.70 5.61 1.20
N GLY A 61 4.92 6.36 2.28
CA GLY A 61 6.20 7.01 2.56
C GLY A 61 7.33 6.00 2.79
N ASP A 62 7.03 4.89 3.47
CA ASP A 62 8.03 3.86 3.80
C ASP A 62 8.53 3.07 2.57
N CYS A 63 7.73 3.01 1.51
CA CYS A 63 8.04 2.22 0.30
C CYS A 63 8.73 3.01 -0.81
N VAL A 64 8.77 4.35 -0.72
CA VAL A 64 9.31 5.24 -1.75
C VAL A 64 10.58 5.92 -1.22
N PRO A 65 11.75 5.76 -1.88
CA PRO A 65 12.95 6.49 -1.48
C PRO A 65 12.78 7.99 -1.70
N GLU A 66 13.34 8.78 -0.78
CA GLU A 66 13.28 10.25 -0.81
C GLU A 66 13.80 10.82 -2.13
N SER A 67 14.87 10.24 -2.70
CA SER A 67 15.42 10.66 -3.99
C SER A 67 14.42 10.54 -5.15
N LEU A 68 13.62 9.47 -5.17
CA LEU A 68 12.56 9.28 -6.16
C LEU A 68 11.40 10.26 -5.93
N GLN A 69 11.02 10.47 -4.67
CA GLN A 69 9.96 11.41 -4.33
C GLN A 69 10.36 12.85 -4.71
N MET A 70 11.57 13.27 -4.36
CA MET A 70 12.12 14.57 -4.74
C MET A 70 12.16 14.72 -6.26
N PHE A 71 12.68 13.73 -6.98
CA PHE A 71 12.70 13.74 -8.45
C PHE A 71 11.31 13.91 -9.06
N LEU A 72 10.31 13.16 -8.58
CA LEU A 72 8.95 13.26 -9.12
C LEU A 72 8.23 14.54 -8.73
N ASN A 73 8.50 15.08 -7.53
CA ASN A 73 8.02 16.40 -7.14
C ASN A 73 8.57 17.46 -8.11
N LEU A 74 9.89 17.48 -8.35
CA LEU A 74 10.52 18.36 -9.32
C LEU A 74 9.95 18.18 -10.73
N LEU A 75 9.73 16.93 -11.14
CA LEU A 75 9.20 16.64 -12.47
C LEU A 75 7.76 17.14 -12.66
N PHE A 76 6.91 17.03 -11.64
CA PHE A 76 5.50 17.43 -11.72
C PHE A 76 5.24 18.89 -11.34
N GLY A 77 6.03 19.47 -10.45
CA GLY A 77 5.83 20.81 -9.89
C GLY A 77 6.91 21.83 -10.25
N GLY A 78 8.03 21.41 -10.85
CA GLY A 78 9.18 22.26 -11.13
C GLY A 78 9.91 22.72 -9.86
N GLU A 79 10.78 23.72 -10.01
CA GLU A 79 11.61 24.25 -8.92
C GLU A 79 10.81 24.85 -7.77
N ARG A 80 9.56 25.26 -8.01
CA ARG A 80 8.67 25.90 -7.02
C ARG A 80 8.30 25.02 -5.83
N LEU A 81 8.55 23.72 -5.90
CA LEU A 81 8.32 22.78 -4.79
C LEU A 81 9.54 22.63 -3.88
N LEU A 82 10.60 23.41 -4.13
CA LEU A 82 11.80 23.50 -3.31
C LEU A 82 11.75 24.70 -2.36
N ASP A 83 10.86 25.66 -2.65
CA ASP A 83 10.61 26.83 -1.82
C ASP A 83 9.53 26.47 -0.78
N GLU A 84 9.85 26.51 0.51
CA GLU A 84 8.95 26.14 1.63
C GLU A 84 7.68 27.01 1.74
N GLU A 85 7.55 28.05 0.91
CA GLU A 85 6.57 29.12 1.06
C GLU A 85 5.49 29.16 -0.05
N THR A 86 4.88 28.04 -0.47
CA THR A 86 3.71 28.14 -1.37
C THR A 86 2.58 27.08 -1.22
N ILE A 87 1.66 27.34 -0.28
CA ILE A 87 0.21 27.02 -0.30
C ILE A 87 -0.20 25.53 -0.39
N GLU A 88 -0.60 25.04 0.78
CA GLU A 88 -1.08 23.71 1.24
C GLU A 88 -2.15 22.96 0.40
N ARG A 89 -2.59 23.44 -0.77
CA ARG A 89 -3.61 22.73 -1.60
C ARG A 89 -3.10 22.24 -2.95
N LYS A 90 -2.32 23.03 -3.70
CA LYS A 90 -1.79 22.60 -5.00
C LYS A 90 -0.65 21.59 -4.84
N GLU A 91 0.15 21.74 -3.80
CA GLU A 91 1.23 20.81 -3.47
C GLU A 91 0.70 19.43 -3.13
N ASN A 92 -0.44 19.34 -2.44
CA ASN A 92 -1.05 18.06 -2.07
C ASN A 92 -1.51 17.24 -3.29
N GLU A 93 -2.06 17.88 -4.32
CA GLU A 93 -2.42 17.19 -5.56
C GLU A 93 -1.18 16.73 -6.35
N VAL A 94 -0.15 17.57 -6.44
CA VAL A 94 1.11 17.22 -7.11
C VAL A 94 1.80 16.07 -6.37
N ARG A 95 1.90 16.17 -5.05
CA ARG A 95 2.46 15.13 -4.18
C ARG A 95 1.68 13.81 -4.29
N SER A 96 0.35 13.85 -4.32
CA SER A 96 -0.46 12.65 -4.50
C SER A 96 -0.19 11.96 -5.85
N LYS A 97 -0.10 12.72 -6.95
CA LYS A 97 0.28 12.19 -8.27
C LYS A 97 1.70 11.66 -8.29
N ALA A 98 2.65 12.38 -7.69
CA ALA A 98 4.04 11.97 -7.55
C ALA A 98 4.14 10.63 -6.82
N LEU A 99 3.50 10.48 -5.67
CA LEU A 99 3.49 9.23 -4.91
C LEU A 99 2.80 8.08 -5.66
N ALA A 100 1.73 8.36 -6.42
CA ALA A 100 1.06 7.34 -7.23
C ALA A 100 1.96 6.79 -8.35
N VAL A 101 2.81 7.63 -8.95
CA VAL A 101 3.78 7.24 -9.98
C VAL A 101 5.03 6.60 -9.35
N ALA A 102 5.47 7.12 -8.19
CA ALA A 102 6.60 6.57 -7.46
C ALA A 102 6.38 5.08 -7.14
N GLN A 103 5.17 4.72 -6.70
CA GLN A 103 4.81 3.33 -6.41
C GLN A 103 4.84 2.42 -7.65
N ASP A 104 4.49 2.92 -8.83
CA ASP A 104 4.63 2.19 -10.11
C ASP A 104 6.10 1.97 -10.45
N ILE A 105 6.94 2.98 -10.23
CA ILE A 105 8.40 2.88 -10.45
C ILE A 105 9.02 1.87 -9.48
N VAL A 106 8.69 1.93 -8.19
CA VAL A 106 9.18 0.97 -7.17
C VAL A 106 8.79 -0.46 -7.54
N TYR A 107 7.53 -0.68 -7.92
CA TYR A 107 7.06 -2.00 -8.34
C TYR A 107 7.77 -2.47 -9.62
N GLY A 108 7.89 -1.60 -10.63
CA GLY A 108 8.56 -1.90 -11.90
C GLY A 108 10.05 -2.21 -11.75
N VAL A 109 10.82 -1.35 -11.06
CA VAL A 109 12.26 -1.52 -10.83
C VAL A 109 12.58 -2.78 -10.03
N SER A 110 11.68 -3.16 -9.12
CA SER A 110 11.80 -4.40 -8.34
C SER A 110 11.37 -5.65 -9.09
N ASN A 111 10.89 -5.54 -10.34
CA ASN A 111 10.27 -6.62 -11.12
C ASN A 111 9.10 -7.28 -10.37
N GLY A 112 8.24 -6.46 -9.74
CA GLY A 112 7.06 -6.91 -9.01
C GLY A 112 7.34 -7.60 -7.67
N LYS A 113 8.58 -7.53 -7.17
CA LYS A 113 8.99 -8.13 -5.89
C LYS A 113 8.68 -7.24 -4.69
N LYS A 114 8.74 -5.91 -4.86
CA LYS A 114 8.36 -4.96 -3.81
C LYS A 114 6.95 -4.50 -4.08
N TRP A 115 6.01 -4.98 -3.28
CA TRP A 115 4.62 -4.56 -3.36
C TRP A 115 4.50 -3.13 -2.84
N THR A 116 3.45 -2.43 -3.26
CA THR A 116 3.17 -1.06 -2.81
C THR A 116 1.70 -0.94 -2.45
N PRO A 117 1.33 -0.03 -1.53
CA PRO A 117 -0.06 0.24 -1.16
C PRO A 117 -1.01 0.37 -2.36
N LYS A 118 -0.58 1.09 -3.41
CA LYS A 118 -1.33 1.24 -4.67
C LYS A 118 -1.60 -0.11 -5.34
N HIS A 119 -0.58 -0.94 -5.51
CA HIS A 119 -0.73 -2.21 -6.22
C HIS A 119 -1.58 -3.21 -5.44
N ILE A 120 -1.42 -3.22 -4.11
CA ILE A 120 -2.20 -4.03 -3.18
C ILE A 120 -3.67 -3.56 -3.22
N GLY A 121 -3.92 -2.29 -2.88
CA GLY A 121 -5.27 -1.74 -2.74
C GLY A 121 -6.08 -1.79 -4.02
N LEU A 122 -5.51 -1.32 -5.15
CA LEU A 122 -6.20 -1.35 -6.43
C LEU A 122 -6.43 -2.77 -6.95
N GLY A 123 -5.43 -3.65 -6.82
CA GLY A 123 -5.54 -5.05 -7.25
C GLY A 123 -6.62 -5.80 -6.48
N SER A 124 -6.58 -5.72 -5.15
CA SER A 124 -7.57 -6.32 -4.27
C SER A 124 -8.97 -5.76 -4.52
N THR A 125 -9.12 -4.43 -4.59
CA THR A 125 -10.43 -3.79 -4.83
C THR A 125 -11.02 -4.20 -6.17
N LEU A 126 -10.22 -4.16 -7.25
CA LEU A 126 -10.66 -4.55 -8.58
C LEU A 126 -11.13 -6.01 -8.60
N HIS A 127 -10.37 -6.91 -7.98
CA HIS A 127 -10.75 -8.31 -7.88
C HIS A 127 -12.03 -8.51 -7.08
N GLN A 128 -12.17 -7.85 -5.92
CA GLN A 128 -13.32 -8.00 -5.03
C GLN A 128 -14.62 -7.47 -5.67
N VAL A 129 -14.57 -6.32 -6.34
CA VAL A 129 -15.76 -5.69 -6.95
C VAL A 129 -16.21 -6.42 -8.22
N THR A 130 -15.26 -6.91 -9.03
CA THR A 130 -15.59 -7.45 -10.36
C THR A 130 -15.63 -8.97 -10.42
N ARG A 131 -14.90 -9.66 -9.54
CA ARG A 131 -14.61 -11.11 -9.61
C ARG A 131 -14.04 -11.56 -10.97
N SER A 132 -13.52 -10.64 -11.78
CA SER A 132 -13.07 -10.92 -13.15
C SER A 132 -11.57 -11.08 -13.24
N LYS A 133 -11.12 -12.32 -13.44
CA LYS A 133 -9.71 -12.65 -13.68
C LYS A 133 -9.13 -11.94 -14.90
N ASP A 134 -9.93 -11.75 -15.95
CA ASP A 134 -9.46 -11.13 -17.20
C ASP A 134 -9.26 -9.63 -17.03
N LEU A 135 -10.14 -8.94 -16.29
CA LEU A 135 -9.92 -7.53 -15.93
C LEU A 135 -8.67 -7.36 -15.07
N VAL A 136 -8.48 -8.22 -14.06
CA VAL A 136 -7.26 -8.18 -13.24
C VAL A 136 -6.01 -8.38 -14.12
N LYS A 137 -6.01 -9.34 -15.05
CA LYS A 137 -4.88 -9.53 -15.97
C LYS A 137 -4.64 -8.32 -16.87
N LEU A 138 -5.69 -7.63 -17.31
CA LEU A 138 -5.56 -6.43 -18.14
C LEU A 138 -4.88 -5.30 -17.37
N PHE A 139 -5.33 -5.02 -16.15
CA PHE A 139 -4.74 -3.98 -15.30
C PHE A 139 -3.33 -4.33 -14.82
N TYR A 140 -3.06 -5.62 -14.56
CA TYR A 140 -1.70 -6.08 -14.26
C TYR A 140 -0.74 -5.85 -15.43
N LYS A 141 -1.19 -6.12 -16.67
CA LYS A 141 -0.39 -5.81 -17.88
C LYS A 141 -0.14 -4.31 -18.07
N ALA A 142 -1.03 -3.46 -17.58
CA ALA A 142 -0.81 -2.02 -17.54
C ALA A 142 0.17 -1.57 -16.44
N GLY A 143 0.57 -2.47 -15.53
CA GLY A 143 1.61 -2.22 -14.52
C GLY A 143 1.14 -1.43 -13.31
N HIS A 144 -0.17 -1.41 -13.01
CA HIS A 144 -0.74 -0.60 -11.92
C HIS A 144 -1.22 -1.42 -10.71
N ILE A 145 -1.27 -2.75 -10.83
CA ILE A 145 -1.79 -3.63 -9.78
C ILE A 145 -0.95 -4.90 -9.66
N LEU A 146 -1.17 -5.66 -8.59
CA LEU A 146 -0.62 -7.01 -8.43
C LEU A 146 -1.15 -7.98 -9.50
N SER A 147 -0.36 -9.00 -9.81
CA SER A 147 -0.84 -10.11 -10.65
C SER A 147 -1.99 -10.85 -9.96
N TYR A 148 -2.84 -11.51 -10.76
CA TYR A 148 -3.95 -12.31 -10.22
C TYR A 148 -3.48 -13.34 -9.18
N ASP A 149 -2.32 -13.96 -9.40
CA ASP A 149 -1.77 -14.96 -8.49
C ASP A 149 -1.31 -14.35 -7.17
N GLN A 150 -0.74 -13.13 -7.20
CA GLN A 150 -0.35 -12.38 -6.01
C GLN A 150 -1.57 -11.90 -5.21
N ILE A 151 -2.67 -11.54 -5.89
CA ILE A 151 -3.94 -11.22 -5.23
C ILE A 151 -4.50 -12.45 -4.51
N LEU A 152 -4.46 -13.63 -5.13
CA LEU A 152 -4.87 -14.86 -4.45
C LEU A 152 -3.98 -15.23 -3.26
N GLN A 153 -2.68 -14.93 -3.33
CA GLN A 153 -1.76 -15.07 -2.20
C GLN A 153 -2.12 -14.14 -1.04
N LEU A 154 -2.51 -12.90 -1.36
CA LEU A 154 -3.01 -11.93 -0.40
C LEU A 154 -4.32 -12.43 0.24
N ASP A 155 -5.31 -12.81 -0.56
CA ASP A 155 -6.60 -13.33 -0.07
C ASP A 155 -6.38 -14.58 0.81
N THR A 156 -5.45 -15.47 0.43
CA THR A 156 -5.09 -16.65 1.21
C THR A 156 -4.41 -16.25 2.53
N GLY A 157 -3.48 -15.29 2.53
CA GLY A 157 -2.81 -14.82 3.75
C GLY A 157 -3.78 -14.19 4.74
N LEU A 158 -4.75 -13.42 4.26
CA LEU A 158 -5.85 -12.89 5.08
C LEU A 158 -6.69 -14.02 5.70
N ALA A 159 -7.05 -15.03 4.90
CA ALA A 159 -7.81 -16.18 5.40
C ALA A 159 -7.02 -17.00 6.42
N GLU A 160 -5.72 -17.25 6.18
CA GLU A 160 -4.82 -17.92 7.13
C GLU A 160 -4.74 -17.14 8.45
N SER A 161 -4.64 -15.80 8.40
CA SER A 161 -4.63 -14.96 9.59
C SER A 161 -5.92 -15.08 10.40
N VAL A 162 -7.09 -15.10 9.76
CA VAL A 162 -8.37 -15.32 10.45
C VAL A 162 -8.44 -16.73 11.04
N LEU A 163 -8.00 -17.75 10.31
CA LEU A 163 -7.99 -19.12 10.81
C LEU A 163 -7.05 -19.32 12.01
N ASN A 164 -5.99 -18.52 12.15
CA ASN A 164 -5.15 -18.56 13.35
C ASN A 164 -5.92 -18.14 14.63
N THR A 165 -7.07 -17.49 14.50
CA THR A 165 -7.96 -17.15 15.63
C THR A 165 -9.01 -18.23 15.91
N LEU A 166 -8.99 -19.34 15.17
CA LEU A 166 -9.93 -20.43 15.34
C LEU A 166 -9.74 -21.09 16.72
N ASP A 167 -10.81 -21.16 17.48
CA ASP A 167 -10.88 -22.01 18.67
C ASP A 167 -11.08 -23.47 18.25
N GLU A 168 -10.08 -24.32 18.49
CA GLU A 168 -10.10 -25.73 18.08
C GLU A 168 -11.21 -26.57 18.71
N LYS A 169 -11.78 -26.14 19.86
CA LYS A 169 -12.83 -26.88 20.56
C LYS A 169 -14.21 -26.60 19.99
N THR A 170 -14.44 -25.34 19.62
CA THR A 170 -15.75 -24.84 19.16
C THR A 170 -15.82 -24.66 17.65
N GLY A 171 -14.69 -24.65 16.95
CA GLY A 171 -14.62 -24.35 15.52
C GLY A 171 -14.95 -22.92 15.17
N THR A 172 -14.96 -22.02 16.15
CA THR A 172 -15.37 -20.62 15.94
C THR A 172 -14.14 -19.75 15.73
N VAL A 173 -14.21 -18.84 14.76
CA VAL A 173 -13.23 -17.76 14.58
C VAL A 173 -13.77 -16.48 15.22
N ILE A 174 -12.87 -15.66 15.77
CA ILE A 174 -13.23 -14.33 16.25
C ILE A 174 -12.85 -13.34 15.15
N ALA A 175 -13.82 -12.55 14.68
CA ALA A 175 -13.53 -11.52 13.70
C ALA A 175 -12.45 -10.56 14.25
N PRO A 176 -11.48 -10.13 13.44
CA PRO A 176 -10.30 -9.40 13.94
C PRO A 176 -10.65 -8.04 14.57
N ASN A 177 -11.84 -7.51 14.29
CA ASN A 177 -12.39 -6.30 14.89
C ASN A 177 -13.14 -6.54 16.21
N LEU A 178 -13.14 -7.76 16.75
CA LEU A 178 -13.74 -8.13 18.02
C LEU A 178 -12.67 -8.61 19.00
N VAL A 179 -12.69 -8.05 20.21
CA VAL A 179 -11.81 -8.41 21.32
C VAL A 179 -12.49 -9.48 22.18
N GLN A 180 -11.78 -10.57 22.45
CA GLN A 180 -12.27 -11.65 23.30
C GLN A 180 -12.53 -11.16 24.74
N GLY A 181 -13.63 -11.64 25.35
CA GLY A 181 -14.01 -11.29 26.72
C GLY A 181 -14.77 -9.97 26.87
N ASN A 182 -14.85 -9.16 25.82
CA ASN A 182 -15.60 -7.91 25.81
C ASN A 182 -17.05 -8.13 25.40
N PHE A 183 -17.95 -7.30 25.96
CA PHE A 183 -19.39 -7.37 25.67
C PHE A 183 -19.70 -6.98 24.23
N VAL A 184 -20.40 -7.85 23.49
CA VAL A 184 -20.83 -7.63 22.10
C VAL A 184 -22.36 -7.48 22.05
N HIS A 185 -22.83 -6.42 21.41
CA HIS A 185 -24.25 -6.24 21.08
C HIS A 185 -24.53 -6.81 19.70
N PHE A 186 -25.53 -7.69 19.58
CA PHE A 186 -26.00 -8.17 18.30
C PHE A 186 -27.33 -7.53 17.95
N SER A 187 -27.46 -7.08 16.71
CA SER A 187 -28.71 -6.62 16.12
C SER A 187 -29.03 -7.54 14.95
N ALA A 188 -30.13 -8.28 15.06
CA ALA A 188 -30.59 -9.18 14.03
C ALA A 188 -31.83 -8.59 13.35
N ASP A 189 -31.87 -8.66 12.03
CA ASP A 189 -33.02 -8.26 11.22
C ASP A 189 -33.15 -9.17 9.99
N ASN A 190 -34.32 -9.18 9.36
CA ASN A 190 -34.54 -9.92 8.13
C ASN A 190 -34.10 -9.08 6.92
N ILE A 191 -33.35 -9.70 6.01
CA ILE A 191 -33.17 -9.23 4.64
C ILE A 191 -34.21 -9.93 3.77
N ASP A 192 -35.17 -9.15 3.29
CA ASP A 192 -36.15 -9.58 2.31
C ASP A 192 -35.91 -8.81 0.99
N ILE A 193 -35.48 -9.51 -0.06
CA ILE A 193 -35.28 -8.94 -1.39
C ILE A 193 -36.33 -9.51 -2.33
N LEU A 194 -36.97 -8.61 -3.11
CA LEU A 194 -38.02 -8.93 -4.07
C LEU A 194 -39.24 -9.64 -3.44
N ASN A 195 -39.57 -9.34 -2.17
CA ASN A 195 -40.65 -10.02 -1.44
C ASN A 195 -42.07 -9.74 -1.96
N GLU A 196 -42.28 -8.70 -2.77
CA GLU A 196 -43.58 -8.35 -3.34
C GLU A 196 -43.88 -9.09 -4.66
N THR A 197 -43.70 -10.41 -4.69
CA THR A 197 -44.16 -11.25 -5.82
C THR A 197 -45.43 -12.00 -5.45
N LEU A 198 -46.41 -12.04 -6.37
CA LEU A 198 -47.69 -12.73 -6.17
C LEU A 198 -47.54 -14.25 -5.97
N ASP A 199 -46.47 -14.84 -6.51
CA ASP A 199 -46.20 -16.28 -6.45
C ASP A 199 -45.09 -16.67 -5.47
N GLY A 200 -44.47 -15.69 -4.79
CA GLY A 200 -43.36 -15.91 -3.86
C GLY A 200 -42.10 -16.49 -4.50
N LYS A 201 -41.98 -16.47 -5.85
CA LYS A 201 -40.78 -16.99 -6.53
C LYS A 201 -39.74 -15.91 -6.73
N ASN A 202 -38.47 -16.34 -6.84
CA ASN A 202 -37.30 -15.48 -6.99
C ASN A 202 -37.16 -14.42 -5.88
N THR A 203 -37.72 -14.69 -4.71
CA THR A 203 -37.51 -13.88 -3.50
C THR A 203 -36.28 -14.40 -2.76
N PHE A 204 -35.62 -13.52 -2.02
CA PHE A 204 -34.53 -13.89 -1.11
C PHE A 204 -34.94 -13.52 0.30
N HIS A 205 -34.91 -14.52 1.19
CA HIS A 205 -35.20 -14.37 2.61
C HIS A 205 -33.99 -14.83 3.39
N ALA A 206 -33.34 -13.92 4.11
CA ALA A 206 -32.23 -14.24 4.99
C ALA A 206 -32.32 -13.44 6.29
N THR A 207 -31.64 -13.88 7.33
CA THR A 207 -31.43 -13.07 8.53
C THR A 207 -30.03 -12.50 8.48
N GLN A 208 -29.91 -11.19 8.64
CA GLN A 208 -28.64 -10.50 8.85
C GLN A 208 -28.45 -10.25 10.34
N ILE A 209 -27.22 -10.42 10.80
CA ILE A 209 -26.83 -10.06 12.16
C ILE A 209 -25.64 -9.10 12.09
N ALA A 210 -25.77 -7.92 12.69
CA ALA A 210 -24.68 -6.98 12.91
C ALA A 210 -24.17 -7.12 14.34
N ALA A 211 -22.86 -7.23 14.50
CA ALA A 211 -22.19 -7.34 15.80
C ALA A 211 -21.44 -6.03 16.11
N TRP A 212 -21.67 -5.46 17.29
CA TRP A 212 -21.10 -4.19 17.73
C TRP A 212 -20.37 -4.37 19.06
N GLN A 213 -19.14 -3.88 19.16
CA GLN A 213 -18.36 -3.90 20.39
C GLN A 213 -17.77 -2.52 20.67
N ARG A 214 -17.96 -1.99 21.88
CA ARG A 214 -17.47 -0.67 22.28
C ARG A 214 -16.08 -0.80 22.92
N GLY A 215 -15.18 0.14 22.62
CA GLY A 215 -13.92 0.30 23.34
C GLY A 215 -12.78 -0.62 22.92
N ALA A 216 -12.86 -1.23 21.73
CA ALA A 216 -11.68 -1.85 21.14
C ALA A 216 -10.82 -0.74 20.50
N GLU A 217 -9.69 -0.38 21.11
CA GLU A 217 -8.60 0.23 20.33
C GLU A 217 -8.03 -0.88 19.45
N ILE A 218 -8.52 -0.92 18.22
CA ILE A 218 -8.05 -1.87 17.23
C ILE A 218 -6.75 -1.29 16.70
N SER A 219 -5.60 -1.85 17.10
CA SER A 219 -4.35 -1.68 16.33
C SER A 219 -4.61 -2.07 14.88
N SER A 220 -3.83 -1.58 13.91
CA SER A 220 -4.09 -1.84 12.49
C SER A 220 -4.43 -3.32 12.26
N LEU A 221 -5.64 -3.59 11.74
CA LEU A 221 -6.23 -4.93 11.58
C LEU A 221 -5.36 -5.87 10.74
N LEU A 222 -4.41 -5.29 10.02
CA LEU A 222 -3.53 -5.95 9.07
C LEU A 222 -2.08 -6.05 9.57
N ASP A 223 -1.80 -5.57 10.79
CA ASP A 223 -0.47 -5.64 11.38
C ASP A 223 -0.04 -7.11 11.54
N GLY A 224 1.12 -7.44 10.98
CA GLY A 224 1.66 -8.80 11.01
C GLY A 224 1.00 -9.78 10.03
N VAL A 225 -0.02 -9.35 9.27
CA VAL A 225 -0.57 -10.18 8.19
C VAL A 225 0.33 -10.08 6.96
N ASN A 226 0.86 -11.22 6.55
CA ASN A 226 1.73 -11.32 5.38
C ASN A 226 1.04 -12.09 4.26
N PRO A 227 1.32 -11.77 2.98
CA PRO A 227 0.85 -12.57 1.87
C PRO A 227 1.30 -14.03 2.01
N SER A 228 0.39 -14.97 1.71
CA SER A 228 0.73 -16.39 1.70
C SER A 228 1.68 -16.72 0.55
N LYS A 229 2.51 -17.75 0.72
CA LYS A 229 3.28 -18.30 -0.42
C LYS A 229 2.37 -19.08 -1.38
N LYS A 230 1.20 -19.52 -0.89
CA LYS A 230 0.22 -20.32 -1.62
C LYS A 230 -0.91 -19.45 -2.14
N ARG A 231 -1.58 -19.93 -3.19
CA ARG A 231 -2.73 -19.26 -3.83
C ARG A 231 -4.08 -19.79 -3.36
N SER A 232 -4.05 -20.85 -2.57
CA SER A 232 -5.22 -21.56 -2.09
C SER A 232 -5.04 -21.86 -0.62
N LEU A 233 -6.12 -21.69 0.13
CA LEU A 233 -6.18 -22.05 1.53
C LEU A 233 -6.20 -23.57 1.66
N ASN A 234 -5.25 -24.10 2.43
CA ASN A 234 -5.31 -25.49 2.86
C ASN A 234 -5.83 -25.52 4.29
N ILE A 235 -7.02 -26.06 4.47
CA ILE A 235 -7.60 -26.29 5.78
C ILE A 235 -6.84 -27.47 6.42
N SER A 236 -6.46 -27.36 7.69
CA SER A 236 -5.76 -28.45 8.38
C SER A 236 -6.70 -29.61 8.68
N GLU A 237 -6.19 -30.85 8.67
CA GLU A 237 -6.96 -32.06 9.03
C GLU A 237 -7.55 -32.00 10.45
N SER A 238 -7.08 -31.10 11.31
CA SER A 238 -7.67 -30.85 12.64
C SER A 238 -9.04 -30.17 12.56
N MET A 239 -9.30 -29.33 11.55
CA MET A 239 -10.60 -28.70 11.36
C MET A 239 -11.64 -29.69 10.82
N ASP A 240 -11.23 -30.67 10.00
CA ASP A 240 -12.12 -31.76 9.54
C ASP A 240 -12.69 -32.58 10.72
N LYS A 241 -12.00 -32.60 11.86
CA LYS A 241 -12.45 -33.31 13.07
C LYS A 241 -13.53 -32.55 13.86
N ILE A 242 -13.62 -31.23 13.70
CA ILE A 242 -14.59 -30.38 14.42
C ILE A 242 -16.02 -30.69 13.97
N GLU A 243 -16.25 -30.97 12.69
CA GLU A 243 -17.56 -31.39 12.17
C GLU A 243 -18.11 -32.64 12.88
N THR A 244 -17.23 -33.50 13.41
CA THR A 244 -17.62 -34.75 14.06
C THR A 244 -18.21 -34.53 15.46
N ILE A 245 -17.92 -33.39 16.11
CA ILE A 245 -18.34 -33.11 17.50
C ILE A 245 -19.72 -32.45 17.55
N VAL A 246 -20.11 -31.68 16.53
CA VAL A 246 -21.38 -30.93 16.50
C VAL A 246 -22.56 -31.80 16.04
N ALA A 247 -22.30 -32.98 15.46
CA ALA A 247 -23.33 -33.91 14.98
C ALA A 247 -23.87 -34.90 16.05
N ARG A 248 -23.88 -34.54 17.34
CA ARG A 248 -24.45 -35.37 18.42
C ARG A 248 -25.60 -34.70 19.16
#